data_AF-A0A966UQ18-F1
#
_entry.id   AF-A0A966UQ18-F1
#
_cell.length_a   1.000
_cell.length_b   1.000
_cell.length_c   1.000
_cell.angle_alpha   90.00
_cell.angle_beta   90.00
_cell.angle_gamma   90.00
#
_symmetry.space_group_name_H-M   'P 1'
#
loop_
_entity.id
_entity.type
_entity.pdbx_description
1 polymer ?
#
loop_
_entity_poly.entity_id
_entity_poly.type
_entity_poly.pdbx_seq_one_letter_code
_entity_poly.pdbx_strand_id
1 'polypeptide(L)'
;MSMDNGIYVLLTETEGGPQYRVAYATAIDNIYGEWNADRAKYVGDLNAIVSTFSESEVFYTLNEALDKAEEIENDIGYTEDGICVISDFKDYSHIFN
;
A
#
# COMPACT_ATOMS: atom_id res chain seq x y z
N MET A 1 21.97 -2.57 -5.70
CA MET A 1 21.02 -2.27 -4.61
C MET A 1 19.94 -3.31 -4.74
N SER A 2 19.66 -4.08 -3.69
CA SER A 2 18.53 -5.01 -3.70
C SER A 2 17.29 -4.20 -4.01
N MET A 3 16.52 -4.57 -5.03
CA MET A 3 15.21 -3.97 -5.23
C MET A 3 14.25 -4.82 -4.44
N ASP A 4 14.20 -4.56 -3.13
CA ASP A 4 13.27 -5.21 -2.22
C ASP A 4 11.87 -5.09 -2.84
N ASN A 5 11.25 -6.24 -3.07
CA ASN A 5 10.01 -6.36 -3.81
C ASN A 5 8.96 -7.11 -2.98
N GLY A 6 7.72 -6.65 -3.09
CA GLY A 6 6.63 -7.17 -2.29
C GLY A 6 5.29 -6.84 -2.87
N ILE A 7 4.26 -7.46 -2.28
CA ILE A 7 2.87 -7.16 -2.58
C ILE A 7 2.32 -6.39 -1.39
N TYR A 8 1.85 -5.19 -1.68
CA TYR A 8 1.48 -4.23 -0.68
C TYR A 8 -0.01 -3.96 -0.75
N VAL A 9 -0.66 -4.04 0.41
CA VAL A 9 -2.08 -3.72 0.59
C VAL A 9 -2.17 -2.41 1.36
N LEU A 10 -2.47 -1.33 0.66
CA LEU A 10 -2.69 -0.02 1.28
C LEU A 10 -4.12 0.07 1.80
N LEU A 11 -4.28 0.31 3.11
CA LEU A 11 -5.55 0.66 3.72
C LEU A 11 -5.76 2.18 3.67
N THR A 12 -6.92 2.62 3.21
CA THR A 12 -7.44 3.98 3.40
C THR A 12 -8.85 3.97 3.99
N GLU A 13 -9.12 4.83 4.97
CA GLU A 13 -10.43 5.04 5.56
C GLU A 13 -11.18 6.14 4.78
N THR A 14 -12.40 5.85 4.34
CA THR A 14 -13.31 6.79 3.70
C THR A 14 -14.59 6.92 4.52
N GLU A 15 -15.42 7.92 4.22
CA GLU A 15 -16.78 8.00 4.81
C GLU A 15 -17.64 6.77 4.48
N GLY A 16 -17.36 6.08 3.36
CA GLY A 16 -18.03 4.85 2.96
C GLY A 16 -17.47 3.57 3.59
N GLY A 17 -16.42 3.66 4.42
CA GLY A 17 -15.73 2.52 5.01
C GLY A 17 -14.27 2.35 4.54
N PRO A 18 -13.61 1.26 4.94
CA PRO A 18 -12.24 0.99 4.54
C PRO A 18 -12.15 0.60 3.06
N GLN A 19 -11.12 1.10 2.40
CA GLN A 19 -10.71 0.74 1.05
C GLN A 19 -9.32 0.14 1.10
N TYR A 20 -9.12 -0.95 0.38
CA TYR A 20 -7.84 -1.66 0.30
C TYR A 20 -7.38 -1.67 -1.16
N ARG A 21 -6.16 -1.21 -1.41
CA ARG A 21 -5.55 -1.18 -2.75
C ARG A 21 -4.35 -2.11 -2.77
N VAL A 22 -4.33 -3.04 -3.70
CA VAL A 22 -3.26 -4.05 -3.81
C VAL A 22 -2.33 -3.69 -4.96
N ALA A 23 -1.03 -3.62 -4.69
CA ALA A 23 0.00 -3.34 -5.70
C ALA A 23 1.24 -4.21 -5.48
N TYR A 24 1.80 -4.73 -6.55
CA TYR A 24 3.19 -5.19 -6.54
C TYR A 24 4.10 -3.97 -6.71
N ALA A 25 5.05 -3.79 -5.79
CA ALA A 25 5.96 -2.65 -5.83
C ALA A 25 7.39 -3.07 -5.50
N THR A 26 8.34 -2.31 -6.05
CA THR A 26 9.74 -2.32 -5.62
C THR A 26 10.06 -1.03 -4.88
N ALA A 27 10.96 -1.09 -3.90
CA ALA A 27 11.37 0.07 -3.11
C ALA A 27 10.16 0.80 -2.46
N ILE A 28 9.30 0.03 -1.77
CA ILE A 28 8.09 0.57 -1.12
C ILE A 28 8.41 1.68 -0.12
N ASP A 29 9.60 1.66 0.49
CA ASP A 29 10.04 2.63 1.50
C ASP A 29 9.91 4.09 1.03
N ASN A 30 9.96 4.32 -0.29
CA ASN A 30 9.78 5.64 -0.90
C ASN A 30 8.42 6.28 -0.54
N ILE A 31 7.40 5.49 -0.18
CA ILE A 31 6.09 6.04 0.21
C ILE A 31 6.09 6.70 1.59
N TYR A 32 7.04 6.37 2.48
CA TYR A 32 7.02 6.85 3.86
C TYR A 32 7.49 8.30 4.00
N GLY A 33 8.14 8.88 2.98
CA GLY A 33 8.49 10.30 2.97
C GLY A 33 9.32 10.71 4.18
N GLU A 34 8.86 11.70 4.93
CA GLU A 34 9.59 12.29 6.06
C GLU A 34 9.04 11.85 7.43
N TRP A 35 9.93 11.55 8.37
CA TRP A 35 9.56 11.30 9.76
C TRP A 35 9.17 12.61 10.47
N ASN A 36 7.93 12.69 10.97
CA ASN A 36 7.50 13.80 11.81
C ASN A 36 7.64 13.42 13.29
N ALA A 37 8.64 14.01 13.94
CA ALA A 37 8.96 13.75 15.35
C ALA A 37 7.85 14.20 16.32
N ASP A 38 7.14 15.29 16.02
CA ASP A 38 6.08 15.83 16.89
C ASP A 38 4.86 14.91 16.95
N ARG A 39 4.56 14.24 15.84
CA ARG A 39 3.43 13.31 15.70
C ARG A 39 3.85 11.84 15.87
N ALA A 40 5.14 11.59 16.04
CA ALA A 40 5.77 10.26 16.06
C ALA A 40 5.27 9.36 14.92
N LYS A 41 5.18 9.91 13.71
CA LYS A 41 4.73 9.18 12.52
C LYS A 41 5.32 9.73 11.23
N TYR A 42 5.33 8.91 10.20
CA TYR A 42 5.72 9.30 8.85
C TYR A 42 4.64 10.19 8.18
N VAL A 43 5.09 11.22 7.47
CA VAL A 43 4.27 12.04 6.57
C VAL A 43 4.60 11.53 5.17
N GLY A 44 3.79 10.57 4.69
CA GLY A 44 4.09 9.83 3.47
C GLY A 44 4.27 10.73 2.24
N ASP A 45 5.06 10.27 1.28
CA ASP A 45 5.21 10.92 -0.02
C ASP A 45 3.95 10.64 -0.86
N LEU A 46 3.10 11.67 -1.01
CA LEU A 46 1.83 11.55 -1.71
C LEU A 46 2.02 11.16 -3.18
N ASN A 47 3.08 11.63 -3.84
CA ASN A 47 3.33 11.30 -5.25
C ASN A 47 3.74 9.85 -5.39
N ALA A 48 4.60 9.35 -4.49
CA ALA A 48 4.98 7.94 -4.48
C ALA A 48 3.78 7.03 -4.20
N ILE A 49 2.96 7.36 -3.19
CA ILE A 49 1.74 6.60 -2.85
C ILE A 49 0.78 6.54 -4.05
N VAL A 50 0.50 7.68 -4.68
CA VAL A 50 -0.39 7.73 -5.85
C VAL A 50 0.22 6.95 -7.02
N SER A 51 1.51 7.10 -7.29
CA SER A 51 2.19 6.37 -8.36
C SER A 51 2.15 4.86 -8.16
N THR A 52 2.17 4.36 -6.92
CA THR A 52 2.14 2.93 -6.62
C THR A 52 0.72 2.35 -6.65
N PHE A 53 -0.29 3.09 -6.17
CA PHE A 53 -1.61 2.53 -5.88
C PHE A 53 -2.78 3.12 -6.71
N SER A 54 -2.55 4.10 -7.57
CA SER A 54 -3.63 4.77 -8.32
C SER A 54 -4.33 3.86 -9.34
N GLU A 55 -3.57 2.96 -9.97
CA GLU A 55 -4.11 1.99 -10.94
C GLU A 55 -4.57 0.68 -10.28
N SER A 56 -4.38 0.53 -8.97
CA SER A 56 -4.79 -0.67 -8.23
C SER A 56 -6.30 -0.81 -8.12
N GLU A 57 -6.76 -2.05 -8.22
CA GLU A 57 -8.13 -2.43 -7.88
C GLU A 57 -8.42 -2.10 -6.40
N VAL A 58 -9.65 -1.67 -6.13
CA VAL A 58 -10.12 -1.30 -4.79
C VAL A 58 -11.02 -2.39 -4.23
N PHE A 59 -10.65 -2.91 -3.07
CA PHE A 59 -11.41 -3.88 -2.29
C PHE A 59 -12.00 -3.22 -1.05
N TYR A 60 -13.10 -3.77 -0.52
CA TYR A 60 -13.81 -3.19 0.63
C TYR A 60 -13.67 -4.06 1.89
N THR A 61 -13.07 -5.23 1.78
CA THR A 61 -12.70 -6.09 2.90
C THR A 61 -11.23 -6.48 2.81
N LEU A 62 -10.59 -6.65 3.98
CA LEU A 62 -9.20 -7.08 4.04
C LEU A 62 -9.02 -8.47 3.40
N ASN A 63 -9.97 -9.38 3.60
CA ASN A 63 -9.86 -10.74 3.05
C ASN A 63 -9.84 -10.74 1.52
N GLU A 64 -10.72 -9.97 0.87
CA GLU A 64 -10.71 -9.86 -0.60
C GLU A 64 -9.39 -9.29 -1.12
N ALA A 65 -8.82 -8.31 -0.41
CA ALA A 65 -7.52 -7.75 -0.77
C ALA A 65 -6.37 -8.75 -0.59
N LEU A 66 -6.42 -9.58 0.46
CA LEU A 66 -5.42 -10.63 0.70
C LEU A 66 -5.56 -11.77 -0.32
N ASP A 67 -6.77 -12.18 -0.66
CA ASP A 67 -7.01 -13.18 -1.73
C ASP A 67 -6.40 -12.69 -3.05
N LYS A 68 -6.55 -11.39 -3.37
CA LYS A 68 -5.91 -10.80 -4.56
C LYS A 68 -4.39 -10.74 -4.44
N ALA A 69 -3.87 -10.43 -3.26
CA ALA A 69 -2.43 -10.39 -3.02
C ALA A 69 -1.81 -11.77 -3.20
N GLU A 70 -2.44 -12.84 -2.72
CA GLU A 70 -2.00 -14.22 -2.93
C GLU A 70 -2.06 -14.63 -4.41
N GLU A 71 -3.09 -14.20 -5.16
CA GLU A 71 -3.16 -14.42 -6.62
C GLU A 71 -1.96 -13.79 -7.33
N ILE A 72 -1.65 -12.53 -7.02
CA ILE A 72 -0.50 -11.81 -7.58
C ILE A 72 0.82 -12.49 -7.18
N GLU A 73 0.94 -12.96 -5.94
CA GLU A 73 2.16 -13.65 -5.46
C GLU A 73 2.40 -14.94 -6.24
N ASN A 74 1.35 -15.73 -6.46
CA ASN A 74 1.43 -16.96 -7.24
C ASN A 74 1.82 -16.69 -8.70
N ASP A 75 1.36 -15.59 -9.30
CA ASP A 75 1.72 -15.20 -10.67
C ASP A 75 3.18 -14.73 -10.79
N ILE A 76 3.70 -14.01 -9.79
CA ILE A 76 5.07 -13.49 -9.77
C ILE A 76 6.08 -14.59 -9.35
N GLY A 77 5.64 -15.51 -8.50
CA GLY A 77 6.38 -16.69 -8.04
C GLY A 77 7.30 -16.46 -6.83
N TYR A 78 7.96 -15.31 -6.72
CA TYR A 78 8.77 -14.95 -5.54
C TYR A 78 8.76 -13.44 -5.27
N THR A 79 8.54 -13.10 -4.00
CA THR A 79 8.71 -11.74 -3.48
C THR A 79 9.59 -11.79 -2.22
N GLU A 80 10.43 -10.79 -2.03
CA GLU A 80 11.35 -10.73 -0.88
C GLU A 80 10.60 -10.42 0.41
N ASP A 81 9.64 -9.49 0.35
CA ASP A 81 8.86 -9.04 1.50
C ASP A 81 7.54 -9.80 1.71
N GLY A 82 7.12 -10.62 0.74
CA GLY A 82 5.83 -11.30 0.79
C GLY A 82 4.66 -10.33 0.61
N ILE A 83 3.59 -10.57 1.37
CA ILE A 83 2.39 -9.74 1.40
C ILE A 83 2.40 -8.87 2.68
N CYS A 84 2.39 -7.55 2.50
CA CYS A 84 2.45 -6.56 3.58
C CYS A 84 1.21 -5.67 3.57
N VAL A 85 0.63 -5.39 4.75
CA VAL A 85 -0.48 -4.44 4.91
C VAL A 85 0.05 -3.12 5.46
N ILE A 86 -0.19 -2.03 4.74
CA ILE A 86 0.22 -0.67 5.11
C ILE A 86 -1.01 0.06 5.67
N SER A 87 -0.94 0.42 6.96
CA SER A 87 -2.03 1.11 7.67
C SER A 87 -1.66 2.52 8.14
N ASP A 88 -0.39 2.92 8.01
CA ASP A 88 0.16 4.20 8.42
C ASP A 88 -0.50 5.40 7.72
N PHE A 89 -0.97 5.20 6.48
CA PHE A 89 -1.60 6.22 5.64
C PHE A 89 -3.11 6.06 5.54
N LYS A 90 -3.75 5.42 6.52
CA LYS A 90 -5.20 5.20 6.49
C LYS A 90 -6.02 6.48 6.31
N ASP A 91 -5.55 7.63 6.81
CA ASP A 91 -6.27 8.91 6.69
C ASP A 91 -6.10 9.57 5.30
N TYR A 92 -5.39 8.95 4.36
CA TYR A 92 -4.95 9.57 3.11
C TYR A 92 -5.91 9.30 1.94
N SER A 93 -7.14 8.82 2.18
CA SER A 93 -8.11 8.53 1.12
C SER A 93 -8.32 9.68 0.11
N HIS A 94 -8.20 10.92 0.57
CA HIS A 94 -8.35 12.12 -0.26
C HIS A 94 -7.37 12.26 -1.44
N ILE A 95 -6.26 11.51 -1.46
CA ILE A 95 -5.26 11.59 -2.54
C ILE A 95 -5.61 10.75 -3.77
N PHE A 96 -6.65 9.92 -3.69
CA PHE A 96 -7.10 9.03 -4.77
C PHE A 96 -8.39 9.52 -5.46
N ASN A 97 -8.76 10.79 -5.26
CA ASN A 97 -9.96 11.42 -5.85
C ASN A 97 -9.71 12.04 -7.23
#